data_AF-A0A958L9A2-F1
#
_entry.id   AF-A0A958L9A2-F1
#
_cell.length_a   1.000
_cell.length_b   1.000
_cell.length_c   1.000
_cell.angle_alpha   90.00
_cell.angle_beta   90.00
_cell.angle_gamma   90.00
#
_symmetry.space_group_name_H-M   'P 1'
#
loop_
_entity.id
_entity.type
_entity.pdbx_description
1 polymer ?
#
loop_
_entity_poly.entity_id
_entity_poly.type
_entity_poly.pdbx_seq_one_letter_code
_entity_poly.pdbx_strand_id
1 'polypeptide(L)'
;YFYNQNNVDILVPVRLIGDVGKPGLYHVPQNTSMLTLLAISGGPGKSADVDKIKVSTMNGKSSEVSMKQLVSTESQYLVNNGDVIYVPQKDVTFDQNTVNAFTVISGVISVLLTGFLVAEQIKEK
;
A
#
# COMPACT_ATOMS: atom_id res chain seq x y z
N TYR A 1 18.03 -20.45 -8.69
CA TYR A 1 17.39 -21.76 -8.87
C TYR A 1 17.97 -22.71 -7.82
N PHE A 2 17.23 -23.01 -6.75
CA PHE A 2 17.60 -24.05 -5.80
C PHE A 2 16.57 -25.17 -5.93
N TYR A 3 17.04 -26.38 -6.27
CA TYR A 3 16.25 -27.60 -6.26
C TYR A 3 16.87 -28.49 -5.17
N ASN A 4 16.18 -28.64 -4.04
CA ASN A 4 16.56 -29.57 -2.98
C ASN A 4 15.92 -30.93 -3.31
N GLN A 5 16.72 -31.93 -3.67
CA GLN A 5 16.23 -33.21 -4.20
C GLN A 5 15.76 -34.23 -3.14
N ASN A 6 15.67 -33.86 -1.85
CA ASN A 6 15.45 -34.85 -0.79
C ASN A 6 14.26 -34.59 0.15
N ASN A 7 13.34 -33.69 -0.18
CA ASN A 7 12.09 -33.53 0.57
C ASN A 7 10.91 -33.45 -0.40
N VAL A 8 9.84 -34.19 -0.11
CA VAL A 8 8.56 -33.97 -0.75
C VAL A 8 8.09 -32.60 -0.27
N ASP A 9 8.40 -31.55 -1.04
CA ASP A 9 8.01 -30.19 -0.72
C ASP A 9 6.48 -30.11 -0.73
N ILE A 10 5.88 -30.06 0.45
CA ILE A 10 4.43 -29.91 0.58
C ILE A 10 4.08 -28.54 0.01
N LEU A 11 3.37 -28.54 -1.12
CA LEU A 11 2.90 -27.32 -1.73
C LEU A 11 1.68 -26.81 -0.98
N VAL A 12 1.77 -25.58 -0.49
CA VAL A 12 0.68 -24.90 0.19
C VAL A 12 0.04 -23.86 -0.74
N PRO A 13 -1.31 -23.81 -0.82
CA PRO A 13 -2.00 -22.77 -1.56
C PRO A 13 -1.94 -21.45 -0.81
N VAL A 14 -1.49 -20.39 -1.49
CA VAL A 14 -1.44 -19.01 -0.99
C VAL A 14 -2.11 -18.10 -2.01
N ARG A 15 -3.05 -17.27 -1.57
CA ARG A 15 -3.76 -16.34 -2.46
C ARG A 15 -3.10 -14.97 -2.41
N LEU A 16 -2.60 -14.50 -3.54
CA LEU A 16 -2.01 -13.17 -3.67
C LEU A 16 -2.92 -12.29 -4.53
N ILE A 17 -3.38 -11.18 -3.97
CA ILE A 17 -4.32 -10.25 -4.61
C ILE A 17 -3.89 -8.80 -4.40
N GLY A 18 -4.41 -7.89 -5.23
CA GLY A 18 -4.09 -6.45 -5.18
C GLY A 18 -3.12 -6.03 -6.28
N ASP A 19 -2.36 -4.95 -6.04
CA ASP A 19 -1.43 -4.37 -7.02
C ASP A 19 -0.09 -5.10 -7.03
N VAL A 20 -0.05 -6.22 -7.76
CA VAL A 20 1.13 -7.05 -7.99
C VAL A 20 1.22 -7.41 -9.47
N GLY A 21 2.40 -7.82 -9.95
CA GLY A 21 2.60 -8.15 -11.36
C GLY A 21 1.60 -9.18 -11.90
N LYS A 22 1.34 -10.24 -11.12
CA LYS A 22 0.41 -11.33 -11.47
C LYS A 22 -0.39 -11.74 -10.23
N PRO A 23 -1.58 -11.17 -9.99
CA PRO A 23 -2.43 -11.64 -8.90
C PRO A 23 -2.98 -13.03 -9.22
N GLY A 24 -3.17 -13.87 -8.20
CA GLY A 24 -3.65 -15.24 -8.38
C GLY A 24 -3.44 -16.17 -7.19
N LEU A 25 -3.78 -17.43 -7.40
CA LEU A 25 -3.51 -18.52 -6.46
C LEU A 25 -2.16 -19.16 -6.79
N TYR A 26 -1.27 -19.19 -5.80
CA TYR A 26 0.07 -19.75 -5.93
C TYR A 26 0.18 -21.02 -5.09
N HIS A 27 0.81 -22.05 -5.65
CA HIS A 27 1.19 -23.27 -4.93
C HIS A 27 2.69 -23.21 -4.71
N VAL A 28 3.11 -22.94 -3.49
CA VAL A 28 4.53 -22.76 -3.15
C VAL A 28 4.94 -23.77 -2.08
N PRO A 29 6.22 -24.18 -2.02
CA PRO A 29 6.71 -25.01 -0.94
C PRO A 29 6.39 -24.41 0.43
N GLN A 30 6.06 -25.26 1.39
CA GLN A 30 5.97 -24.86 2.78
C GLN A 30 7.27 -24.14 3.20
N ASN A 31 7.14 -23.08 4.01
CA ASN A 31 8.25 -22.20 4.40
C ASN A 31 8.79 -21.29 3.28
N THR A 32 8.02 -21.05 2.22
CA THR A 32 8.35 -20.01 1.26
C THR A 32 8.28 -18.63 1.92
N SER A 33 9.28 -17.78 1.68
CA SER A 33 9.24 -16.40 2.15
C SER A 33 8.24 -15.58 1.33
N MET A 34 7.52 -14.66 1.97
CA MET A 34 6.66 -13.69 1.30
C MET A 34 7.42 -12.88 0.24
N LEU A 35 8.70 -12.58 0.47
CA LEU A 35 9.54 -11.88 -0.50
C LEU A 35 9.73 -12.72 -1.77
N THR A 36 9.98 -14.02 -1.62
CA THR A 36 10.08 -14.96 -2.75
C THR A 36 8.75 -15.07 -3.50
N LEU A 37 7.62 -15.17 -2.77
CA LEU A 37 6.28 -15.20 -3.37
C LEU A 37 5.98 -13.93 -4.17
N LEU A 38 6.36 -12.75 -3.66
CA LEU A 38 6.24 -11.49 -4.39
C LEU A 38 7.18 -11.45 -5.60
N ALA A 39 8.40 -11.99 -5.51
CA ALA A 39 9.31 -12.05 -6.64
C ALA A 39 8.76 -12.93 -7.78
N ILE A 40 8.23 -14.13 -7.47
CA ILE A 40 7.66 -15.03 -8.50
C ILE A 40 6.36 -14.48 -9.12
N SER A 41 5.63 -13.63 -8.41
CA SER A 41 4.44 -12.96 -8.95
C SER A 41 4.78 -11.76 -9.84
N GLY A 42 6.06 -11.44 -10.04
CA GLY A 42 6.52 -10.31 -10.85
C GLY A 42 6.73 -9.02 -10.06
N GLY A 43 6.71 -9.10 -8.72
CA GLY A 43 6.94 -7.98 -7.82
C GLY A 43 5.69 -7.15 -7.52
N PRO A 44 5.80 -6.17 -6.60
CA PRO A 44 4.76 -5.18 -6.39
C PRO A 44 4.49 -4.36 -7.65
N GLY A 45 3.22 -3.99 -7.87
CA GLY A 45 2.82 -3.09 -8.95
C GLY A 45 3.39 -1.68 -8.76
N LYS A 46 3.30 -0.85 -9.81
CA LYS A 46 3.85 0.52 -9.80
C LYS A 46 3.16 1.42 -8.78
N SER A 47 1.88 1.15 -8.50
CA SER A 47 1.06 1.94 -7.57
C SER A 47 0.94 1.26 -6.21
N ALA A 48 1.70 0.19 -5.94
CA ALA A 48 1.55 -0.61 -4.74
C ALA A 48 2.02 0.15 -3.49
N ASP A 49 1.23 0.08 -2.43
CA ASP A 49 1.61 0.51 -1.10
C ASP A 49 2.35 -0.64 -0.39
N VAL A 50 3.64 -0.76 -0.72
CA VAL A 50 4.54 -1.80 -0.20
C VAL A 50 4.80 -1.69 1.30
N ASP A 51 4.43 -0.59 1.94
CA ASP A 51 4.56 -0.41 3.38
C ASP A 51 3.36 -0.99 4.16
N LYS A 52 2.23 -1.25 3.49
CA LYS A 52 0.97 -1.68 4.11
C LYS A 52 0.44 -3.01 3.57
N ILE A 53 1.33 -3.97 3.31
CA ILE A 53 0.91 -5.28 2.80
C ILE A 53 0.15 -6.01 3.90
N LYS A 54 -1.08 -6.45 3.60
CA LYS A 54 -1.94 -7.13 4.58
C LYS A 54 -1.85 -8.63 4.36
N VAL A 55 -1.65 -9.37 5.44
CA VAL A 55 -1.67 -10.82 5.43
C VAL A 55 -2.78 -11.31 6.34
N SER A 56 -3.68 -12.10 5.80
CA SER A 56 -4.76 -12.77 6.53
C SER A 56 -4.52 -14.27 6.54
N THR A 57 -4.43 -14.83 7.74
CA THR A 57 -4.25 -16.27 7.94
C THR A 57 -5.60 -16.97 8.05
N MET A 58 -5.65 -18.28 7.78
CA MET A 58 -6.88 -19.08 7.97
C MET A 58 -7.48 -19.00 9.38
N ASN A 59 -6.66 -18.70 10.39
CA ASN A 59 -7.11 -18.54 11.78
C ASN A 59 -7.77 -17.17 12.05
N GLY A 60 -8.01 -16.36 11.02
CA GLY A 60 -8.60 -15.04 11.12
C GLY A 60 -7.65 -13.96 11.64
N LYS A 61 -6.37 -14.29 11.91
CA LYS A 61 -5.37 -13.28 12.28
C LYS A 61 -5.00 -12.47 11.04
N SER A 62 -5.07 -11.15 11.17
CA SER A 62 -4.60 -10.20 10.16
C SER A 62 -3.36 -9.49 10.70
N SER A 63 -2.31 -9.42 9.89
CA SER A 63 -1.08 -8.67 10.19
C SER A 63 -0.73 -7.76 9.03
N GLU A 64 -0.20 -6.59 9.33
CA GLU A 64 0.37 -5.69 8.33
C GLU A 64 1.89 -5.83 8.32
N VAL A 65 2.47 -5.94 7.13
CA VAL A 65 3.89 -6.17 6.92
C VAL A 65 4.40 -5.15 5.92
N SER A 66 5.48 -4.45 6.27
CA SER A 66 6.18 -3.57 5.32
C SER A 66 7.26 -4.33 4.57
N MET A 67 7.42 -4.01 3.28
CA MET A 67 8.51 -4.51 2.45
C MET A 67 9.88 -4.19 3.04
N LYS A 68 10.03 -3.08 3.77
CA LYS A 68 11.29 -2.77 4.48
C LYS A 68 11.61 -3.81 5.54
N GLN A 69 10.61 -4.31 6.26
CA GLN A 69 10.77 -5.34 7.28
C GLN A 69 11.17 -6.69 6.66
N LEU A 70 10.65 -6.98 5.46
CA LEU A 70 11.00 -8.20 4.73
C LEU A 70 12.45 -8.21 4.21
N VAL A 71 12.99 -7.05 3.85
CA VAL A 71 14.35 -6.91 3.31
C VAL A 71 15.42 -6.81 4.42
N SER A 72 15.07 -6.26 5.58
CA SER A 72 16.04 -5.92 6.63
C SER A 72 16.48 -7.09 7.54
N THR A 73 16.05 -8.32 7.25
CA THR A 73 16.69 -9.59 7.69
C THR A 73 16.53 -10.03 9.17
N GLU A 74 15.40 -9.74 9.84
CA GLU A 74 15.06 -10.48 11.09
C GLU A 74 13.60 -10.96 11.19
N SER A 75 12.74 -10.64 10.22
CA SER A 75 11.33 -11.04 10.25
C SER A 75 10.88 -11.40 8.84
N GLN A 76 11.47 -12.47 8.30
CA GLN A 76 10.95 -13.06 7.07
C GLN A 76 9.59 -13.67 7.38
N TYR A 77 8.53 -13.04 6.88
CA TYR A 77 7.20 -13.67 6.93
C TYR A 77 7.23 -14.92 6.06
N LEU A 78 7.07 -16.08 6.69
CA LEU A 78 6.91 -17.36 6.00
C LEU A 78 5.43 -17.56 5.71
N VAL A 79 5.11 -17.80 4.44
CA VAL A 79 3.73 -18.02 4.02
C VAL A 79 3.27 -19.42 4.46
N ASN A 80 2.05 -19.46 4.97
CA ASN A 80 1.40 -20.67 5.47
C ASN A 80 0.23 -21.07 4.56
N ASN A 81 -0.23 -22.30 4.76
CA ASN A 81 -1.37 -22.82 4.03
C ASN A 81 -2.62 -21.96 4.24
N GLY A 82 -3.21 -21.53 3.12
CA GLY A 82 -4.43 -20.75 3.08
C GLY A 82 -4.26 -19.28 3.44
N ASP A 83 -3.02 -18.78 3.52
CA ASP A 83 -2.78 -17.36 3.69
C ASP A 83 -3.31 -16.57 2.48
N VAL A 84 -3.92 -15.42 2.78
CA VAL A 84 -4.38 -14.44 1.81
C VAL A 84 -3.55 -13.18 1.99
N ILE A 85 -2.76 -12.86 0.97
CA ILE A 85 -1.89 -11.69 0.95
C ILE A 85 -2.52 -10.65 0.02
N TYR A 86 -2.78 -9.48 0.57
CA TYR A 86 -3.35 -8.35 -0.14
C TYR A 86 -2.35 -7.20 -0.18
N VAL A 87 -2.01 -6.77 -1.40
CA VAL A 87 -1.13 -5.62 -1.65
C VAL A 87 -2.01 -4.43 -2.06
N PRO A 88 -2.24 -3.45 -1.17
CA PRO A 88 -3.03 -2.28 -1.51
C PRO A 88 -2.33 -1.37 -2.53
N GLN A 89 -3.11 -0.50 -3.17
CA GLN A 89 -2.58 0.63 -3.93
C GLN A 89 -2.35 1.82 -2.98
N LYS A 90 -1.40 2.69 -3.30
CA LYS A 90 -1.19 3.95 -2.59
C LYS A 90 -2.39 4.86 -2.85
N ASP A 91 -3.09 5.22 -1.79
CA ASP A 91 -4.08 6.28 -1.84
C ASP A 91 -3.36 7.62 -2.01
N VAL A 92 -3.51 8.27 -3.16
CA VAL A 92 -3.15 9.69 -3.38
C VAL A 92 -4.24 10.60 -2.83
N THR A 93 -4.77 10.28 -1.67
CA THR A 93 -5.71 11.18 -0.98
C THR A 93 -4.92 12.35 -0.44
N PHE A 94 -5.12 13.52 -1.07
CA PHE A 94 -4.69 14.79 -0.50
C PHE A 94 -5.30 14.90 0.90
N ASP A 95 -4.45 15.02 1.91
CA ASP A 95 -4.87 15.18 3.29
C ASP A 95 -5.87 16.34 3.40
N GLN A 96 -7.05 16.09 3.97
CA GLN A 96 -8.15 17.06 4.02
C GLN A 96 -7.72 18.36 4.73
N ASN A 97 -6.75 18.27 5.66
CA ASN A 97 -6.21 19.42 6.35
C ASN A 97 -5.50 20.41 5.40
N THR A 98 -4.90 19.93 4.31
CA THR A 98 -4.26 20.78 3.30
C THR A 98 -5.30 21.47 2.43
N VAL A 99 -6.35 20.75 2.00
CA VAL A 99 -7.43 21.32 1.15
C VAL A 99 -8.26 22.37 1.89
N ASN A 100 -8.48 22.16 3.19
CA ASN A 100 -9.18 23.14 4.04
C ASN A 100 -8.38 24.43 4.19
N ALA A 101 -7.05 24.36 4.35
CA ALA A 101 -6.19 25.54 4.44
C ALA A 101 -6.26 26.39 3.15
N PHE A 102 -6.19 25.77 1.97
CA PHE A 102 -6.35 26.48 0.68
C PHE A 102 -7.73 27.14 0.54
N THR A 103 -8.79 26.47 1.00
CA THR A 103 -10.17 26.98 0.93
C THR A 103 -10.37 28.20 1.84
N VAL A 104 -9.82 28.19 3.05
CA VAL A 104 -9.94 29.34 3.98
C VAL A 104 -9.12 30.53 3.49
N ILE A 105 -7.88 30.31 3.02
CA ILE A 105 -7.00 31.39 2.55
C ILE A 105 -7.60 32.12 1.35
N SER A 106 -8.15 31.38 0.37
CA SER A 106 -8.80 31.99 -0.80
C SER A 106 -10.03 32.84 -0.45
N GLY A 107 -10.84 32.40 0.53
CA GLY A 107 -11.97 33.18 1.03
C GLY A 107 -11.56 34.51 1.67
N VAL A 108 -10.52 34.50 2.53
CA VAL A 108 -10.04 35.72 3.20
C VAL A 108 -9.49 36.74 2.19
N ILE A 109 -8.70 36.30 1.21
CA ILE A 109 -8.14 37.18 0.16
C ILE A 109 -9.26 37.84 -0.64
N SER A 110 -10.32 37.09 -0.97
CA SER A 110 -11.44 37.60 -1.77
C SER A 110 -12.22 38.72 -1.03
N VAL A 111 -12.44 38.54 0.28
CA VAL A 111 -13.11 39.54 1.12
C VAL A 111 -12.26 40.81 1.23
N LEU A 112 -10.95 40.67 1.45
CA LEU A 112 -10.03 41.81 1.53
C LEU A 112 -9.96 42.58 0.21
N LEU A 113 -9.86 41.89 -0.93
CA LEU A 113 -9.82 42.52 -2.24
C LEU A 113 -11.12 43.27 -2.54
N THR A 114 -12.28 42.67 -2.24
CA THR A 114 -13.58 43.32 -2.44
C THR A 114 -13.72 44.56 -1.56
N GLY A 115 -13.36 44.46 -0.28
CA GLY A 115 -13.40 45.60 0.64
C GLY A 115 -12.46 46.73 0.20
N PHE A 116 -11.26 46.39 -0.26
CA PHE A 116 -10.29 47.35 -0.80
C PHE A 116 -10.84 48.10 -2.02
N LEU A 117 -11.37 47.38 -3.02
CA LEU A 117 -11.94 47.98 -4.23
C LEU A 117 -13.11 48.93 -3.92
N VAL A 118 -13.97 48.57 -2.97
CA VAL A 118 -15.09 49.43 -2.54
C VAL A 118 -14.60 50.69 -1.84
N ALA A 119 -13.60 50.59 -0.95
CA ALA A 119 -13.03 51.74 -0.25
C ALA A 119 -12.33 52.71 -1.22
N GLU A 120 -11.67 52.19 -2.26
CA GLU A 120 -11.01 53.01 -3.29
C GLU A 120 -12.05 53.79 -4.13
N GLN A 121 -13.15 53.16 -4.53
CA GLN A 121 -14.23 53.85 -5.27
C GLN A 121 -14.91 54.99 -4.49
N ILE A 122 -14.99 54.88 -3.16
CA ILE A 122 -15.59 55.92 -2.31
C ILE A 122 -14.65 57.13 -2.19
N LYS A 123 -13.33 56.92 -2.22
CA LYS A 123 -12.34 57.99 -2.06
C LYS A 123 -12.14 58.82 -3.33
N GLU A 124 -12.40 58.26 -4.51
CA GLU A 124 -12.35 58.96 -5.79
C GLU A 124 -13.62 59.74 -6.14
N LYS A 125 -14.67 59.70 -5.30
CA LYS A 125 -15.96 60.34 -5.53
C LYS A 125 -16.18 61.53 -4.60
#